data_AF-A0A354YYV6-F1
#
_entry.id   AF-A0A354YYV6-F1
#
_cell.length_a   1.000
_cell.length_b   1.000
_cell.length_c   1.000
_cell.angle_alpha   90.00
_cell.angle_beta   90.00
_cell.angle_gamma   90.00
#
_symmetry.space_group_name_H-M   'P 1'
#
loop_
_entity.id
_entity.type
_entity.pdbx_description
1 polymer ?
#
loop_
_entity_poly.entity_id
_entity_poly.type
_entity_poly.pdbx_seq_one_letter_code
_entity_poly.pdbx_strand_id
1 'polypeptide(L)'
;FMALARVKYYSEESYGSREIVAQTGLHEFMVKKMLDNARNFSWDELRQLFQIFLQTDVKFKSSSLDDKMLMEALIVEICSKR
;
A
#
# COMPACT_ATOMS: atom_id res chain seq x y z
N PHE A 1 -0.74 2.38 1.21
CA PHE A 1 -0.89 1.15 0.41
C PHE A 1 -2.34 0.81 0.03
N MET A 2 -3.36 1.03 0.88
CA MET A 2 -4.77 0.79 0.49
C MET A 2 -5.21 1.57 -0.77
N ALA A 3 -4.89 2.88 -0.84
CA ALA A 3 -5.18 3.70 -2.02
C ALA A 3 -4.51 3.14 -3.29
N LEU A 4 -3.25 2.69 -3.18
CA LEU A 4 -2.50 2.10 -4.28
C LEU A 4 -3.15 0.78 -4.76
N ALA A 5 -3.55 -0.10 -3.85
CA ALA A 5 -4.24 -1.35 -4.19
C ALA A 5 -5.60 -1.10 -4.86
N ARG A 6 -6.40 -0.17 -4.34
CA ARG A 6 -7.70 0.20 -4.97
C ARG A 6 -7.50 0.77 -6.37
N VAL A 7 -6.52 1.65 -6.56
CA VAL A 7 -6.22 2.22 -7.88
C VAL A 7 -5.71 1.14 -8.84
N LYS A 8 -4.83 0.23 -8.39
CA LYS A 8 -4.36 -0.91 -9.18
C LYS A 8 -5.51 -1.78 -9.65
N TYR A 9 -6.41 -2.17 -8.75
CA TYR A 9 -7.60 -2.97 -9.06
C TYR A 9 -8.42 -2.34 -10.19
N TYR A 10 -8.86 -1.10 -10.03
CA TYR A 10 -9.69 -0.46 -11.06
C TYR A 10 -8.92 -0.23 -12.37
N SER A 11 -7.62 0.03 -12.31
CA SER A 11 -6.81 0.17 -13.52
C SER A 11 -6.69 -1.13 -14.32
N GLU A 12 -6.68 -2.28 -13.66
CA GLU A 12 -6.63 -3.61 -14.31
C GLU A 12 -8.00 -4.04 -14.83
N GLU A 13 -9.09 -3.57 -14.20
CA GLU A 13 -10.45 -3.67 -14.71
C GLU A 13 -10.74 -2.72 -15.90
N SER A 14 -9.70 -2.11 -16.48
CA SER A 14 -9.78 -1.20 -17.64
C SER A 14 -10.52 0.12 -17.41
N TYR A 15 -10.67 0.57 -16.16
CA TYR A 15 -11.25 1.87 -15.84
C TYR A 15 -10.27 2.99 -16.23
N GLY A 16 -10.80 4.07 -16.82
CA GLY A 16 -10.06 5.30 -17.08
C GLY A 16 -9.86 6.14 -15.81
N SER A 17 -8.87 7.05 -15.82
CA SER A 17 -8.50 7.85 -14.64
C SER A 17 -9.67 8.60 -13.98
N ARG A 18 -10.62 9.12 -14.76
CA ARG A 18 -11.81 9.81 -14.24
C ARG A 18 -12.76 8.86 -13.51
N GLU A 19 -12.94 7.65 -14.04
CA GLU A 19 -13.77 6.63 -13.42
C GLU A 19 -13.11 6.13 -12.13
N ILE A 20 -11.78 5.96 -12.13
CA ILE A 20 -11.03 5.62 -10.92
C ILE A 20 -11.16 6.72 -9.85
N VAL A 21 -11.11 8.00 -10.20
CA VAL A 21 -11.40 9.11 -9.26
C VAL A 21 -12.78 8.95 -8.64
N ALA A 22 -13.81 8.70 -9.47
CA ALA A 22 -15.18 8.50 -8.99
C ALA A 22 -15.32 7.28 -8.07
N GLN A 23 -14.69 6.14 -8.42
CA GLN A 23 -14.77 4.90 -7.64
C GLN A 23 -13.94 4.93 -6.36
N THR A 24 -12.83 5.66 -6.35
CA THR A 24 -11.90 5.70 -5.21
C THR A 24 -12.20 6.84 -4.24
N GLY A 25 -12.82 7.93 -4.72
CA GLY A 25 -12.99 9.19 -3.99
C GLY A 25 -11.69 9.98 -3.80
N LEU A 26 -10.60 9.56 -4.45
CA LEU A 26 -9.30 10.20 -4.36
C LEU A 26 -9.22 11.38 -5.33
N HIS A 27 -8.52 12.44 -4.93
CA HIS A 27 -8.25 13.56 -5.82
C HIS A 27 -7.47 13.12 -7.07
N GLU A 28 -7.73 13.74 -8.22
CA GLU A 28 -7.15 13.37 -9.52
C GLU A 28 -5.62 13.27 -9.50
N PHE A 29 -4.96 14.25 -8.87
CA PHE A 29 -3.51 14.23 -8.68
C PHE A 29 -3.02 12.98 -7.92
N MET A 30 -3.75 12.56 -6.89
CA MET A 30 -3.40 11.36 -6.13
C MET A 30 -3.63 10.09 -6.94
N VAL A 31 -4.73 10.00 -7.70
CA VAL A 31 -4.98 8.86 -8.60
C VAL A 31 -3.86 8.72 -9.63
N LYS A 32 -3.44 9.82 -10.27
CA LYS A 32 -2.31 9.82 -11.21
C LYS A 32 -1.04 9.28 -10.56
N LYS A 33 -0.67 9.81 -9.39
CA LYS A 33 0.50 9.33 -8.63
C LYS A 33 0.37 7.85 -8.24
N MET A 34 -0.82 7.39 -7.86
CA MET A 34 -1.04 5.99 -7.51
C MET A 34 -0.98 5.08 -8.74
N LEU A 35 -1.49 5.50 -9.89
CA LEU A 35 -1.39 4.76 -11.15
C LEU A 35 0.07 4.56 -11.57
N ASP A 36 0.90 5.59 -11.47
CA ASP A 36 2.33 5.50 -11.78
C ASP A 36 3.04 4.53 -10.85
N ASN A 37 2.68 4.52 -9.56
CA ASN A 37 3.27 3.60 -8.58
C ASN A 37 2.72 2.17 -8.68
N ALA A 38 1.43 1.99 -8.99
CA ALA A 38 0.75 0.70 -9.01
C ALA A 38 1.35 -0.29 -10.02
N ARG A 39 1.94 0.22 -11.11
CA ARG A 39 2.64 -0.58 -12.12
C ARG A 39 3.89 -1.29 -11.58
N ASN A 40 4.46 -0.78 -10.49
CA ASN A 40 5.67 -1.33 -9.88
C ASN A 40 5.38 -2.36 -8.77
N PHE A 41 4.12 -2.76 -8.60
CA PHE A 41 3.72 -3.74 -7.59
C PHE A 41 2.80 -4.79 -8.21
N SER A 42 3.18 -6.06 -8.06
CA SER A 42 2.32 -7.21 -8.28
C SER A 42 1.30 -7.36 -7.14
N TRP A 43 0.23 -8.13 -7.37
CA TRP A 43 -0.72 -8.46 -6.31
C TRP A 43 -0.09 -9.28 -5.19
N ASP A 44 0.89 -10.13 -5.51
CA ASP A 44 1.60 -10.94 -4.52
C ASP A 44 2.42 -10.06 -3.58
N GLU A 45 3.17 -9.10 -4.12
CA GLU A 45 3.90 -8.11 -3.31
C GLU A 45 2.96 -7.28 -2.44
N LEU A 46 1.83 -6.82 -2.98
CA LEU A 46 0.85 -6.07 -2.18
C LEU A 46 0.27 -6.91 -1.05
N ARG A 47 -0.06 -8.18 -1.30
CA ARG A 47 -0.54 -9.10 -0.26
C ARG A 47 0.50 -9.29 0.84
N GLN A 48 1.75 -9.50 0.47
CA GLN A 48 2.86 -9.63 1.43
C GLN A 48 3.04 -8.35 2.24
N LEU A 49 3.02 -7.18 1.60
CA LEU A 49 3.13 -5.89 2.31
C LEU A 49 1.98 -5.68 3.30
N PHE A 50 0.74 -6.00 2.92
CA PHE A 50 -0.39 -5.92 3.85
C PHE A 50 -0.26 -6.89 5.03
N GLN A 51 0.28 -8.09 4.81
CA GLN A 51 0.57 -9.04 5.89
C GLN A 51 1.61 -8.48 6.85
N ILE A 52 2.69 -7.88 6.34
CA ILE A 52 3.72 -7.23 7.16
C ILE A 52 3.12 -6.06 7.95
N PHE A 53 2.32 -5.20 7.31
CA PHE A 53 1.65 -4.09 8.00
C PHE A 53 0.74 -4.57 9.13
N LEU A 54 -0.04 -5.63 8.91
CA LEU A 54 -0.91 -6.19 9.93
C LEU A 54 -0.12 -6.75 11.11
N GLN A 55 0.94 -7.53 10.84
CA GLN A 55 1.79 -8.08 11.90
C GLN A 55 2.45 -6.98 12.72
N THR A 56 2.91 -5.92 12.07
CA THR A 56 3.54 -4.78 12.74
C THR A 56 2.52 -3.96 13.54
N ASP A 57 1.32 -3.71 13.01
CA ASP A 57 0.24 -3.03 13.74
C ASP A 57 -0.18 -3.78 15.00
N VAL A 58 -0.25 -5.12 14.94
CA VAL A 58 -0.49 -5.95 16.13
C VAL A 58 0.63 -5.74 17.15
N LYS A 59 1.91 -5.78 16.73
CA LYS A 59 3.05 -5.56 17.63
C LYS A 59 3.02 -4.17 18.29
N PHE A 60 2.67 -3.12 17.54
CA PHE A 60 2.49 -1.77 18.09
C PHE A 60 1.45 -1.75 19.21
N LYS A 61 0.35 -2.48 19.05
CA LYS A 61 -0.78 -2.43 20.00
C LYS A 61 -0.66 -3.42 21.15
N SER A 62 0.17 -4.46 21.03
CA SER A 62 0.19 -5.58 21.97
C SER A 62 1.53 -5.84 22.64
N SER A 63 2.57 -5.05 22.36
CA SER A 63 3.89 -5.21 22.95
C SER A 63 4.36 -3.93 23.64
N SER A 64 5.26 -4.08 24.61
CA SER A 64 5.98 -2.96 25.24
C SER A 64 7.28 -2.63 24.50
N LEU A 65 7.40 -3.01 23.23
CA LEU A 65 8.55 -2.70 22.40
C LEU A 65 8.55 -1.21 22.04
N ASP A 66 9.73 -0.66 21.81
CA ASP A 66 9.88 0.73 21.41
C ASP A 66 9.29 0.96 20.01
N ASP A 67 8.38 1.93 19.90
CA ASP A 67 7.65 2.23 18.66
C ASP A 67 8.57 2.62 17.51
N LYS A 68 9.66 3.33 17.81
CA LYS A 68 10.63 3.76 16.81
C LYS A 68 11.39 2.56 16.27
N MET A 69 11.84 1.66 17.15
CA MET A 69 12.48 0.40 16.74
C MET A 69 11.55 -0.46 15.86
N LEU A 70 10.25 -0.54 16.18
CA LEU A 70 9.27 -1.26 15.36
C LEU A 70 9.12 -0.64 13.95
N MET A 71 9.08 0.70 13.86
CA MET A 71 9.05 1.40 12.57
C MET A 71 10.33 1.19 11.76
N GLU A 72 11.51 1.26 12.39
CA GLU A 72 12.80 1.03 11.74
C GLU A 72 12.87 -0.39 11.18
N ALA A 73 12.48 -1.40 11.97
CA ALA A 73 12.41 -2.78 11.53
C ALA A 73 11.44 -2.98 10.34
N LEU A 74 10.26 -2.34 10.37
CA LEU A 74 9.29 -2.38 9.28
C LEU A 74 9.88 -1.83 7.98
N ILE A 75 10.56 -0.69 8.03
CA ILE A 75 11.17 -0.06 6.85
C ILE A 75 12.26 -0.98 6.27
N VAL A 76 13.12 -1.54 7.13
CA VAL A 76 14.16 -2.48 6.70
C VAL A 76 13.54 -3.72 6.07
N GLU A 77 12.50 -4.31 6.66
CA GLU A 77 11.83 -5.50 6.11
C GLU A 77 11.23 -5.25 4.73
N ILE A 78 10.60 -4.08 4.51
CA ILE A 78 9.98 -3.74 3.22
C ILE A 78 11.04 -3.46 2.14
N CYS A 79 12.12 -2.77 2.50
CA CYS A 79 13.14 -2.36 1.54
C CYS A 79 14.16 -3.48 1.22
N SER A 80 14.37 -4.43 2.13
CA SER A 80 15.33 -5.54 1.94
C SER A 80 14.78 -6.71 1.12
N LYS A 81 13.47 -6.77 0.89
CA LYS A 81 12.82 -7.81 0.07
C LYS A 81 12.78 -7.48 -1.44
N ARG A 82 13.44 -6.39 -1.86
CA ARG A 82 13.58 -5.99 -3.27
C ARG A 82 14.80 -6.62 -3.93
#